data_AF-A0A7Y2D233-F1
#
_entry.id   AF-A0A7Y2D233-F1
#
_cell.length_a   1.000
_cell.length_b   1.000
_cell.length_c   1.000
_cell.angle_alpha   90.00
_cell.angle_beta   90.00
_cell.angle_gamma   90.00
#
_symmetry.space_group_name_H-M   'P 1'
#
loop_
_entity.id
_entity.type
_entity.pdbx_description
1 polymer ?
#
loop_
_entity_poly.entity_id
_entity_poly.type
_entity_poly.pdbx_seq_one_letter_code
_entity_poly.pdbx_strand_id
1 'polypeptide(L)'
;MDQINLGAWIDRSDTTHGGISLQKAKLVHAVLGKPGTPAPTRGDRLPPLWHWYAFPPTVSMDELGPDGHPRLGDFMPPVRLNRRMWAGGNVEFMAPLHVGETLRRRTTIANIVEKSGAAGDIVIVSLDHEIHGAAGLAVMERQDLVYLQIPESYTPPKKIAAPEAADIAEDVPVSTPLLFRYSSITFNAHRIHYDLPYAQKVEHYPDLVVHGPLQAQLLMDLATTHRGCAPRLFSYRGVHPLFAADRLSVTAEKSDASQWKLASVAEKSHQCMQATAMWEI
;
A
#
# COMPACT_ATOMS: atom_id res chain seq x y z
N MET A 1 18.03 -7.78 -28.68
CA MET A 1 17.66 -8.26 -27.33
C MET A 1 16.26 -8.83 -27.49
N ASP A 2 16.12 -10.13 -27.30
CA ASP A 2 14.80 -10.78 -27.39
C ASP A 2 13.87 -10.14 -26.38
N GLN A 3 12.73 -9.68 -26.87
CA GLN A 3 11.71 -9.05 -26.04
C GLN A 3 11.13 -10.12 -25.12
N ILE A 4 11.40 -10.02 -23.81
CA ILE A 4 10.88 -10.99 -22.84
C ILE A 4 9.35 -10.99 -22.92
N ASN A 5 8.75 -12.15 -23.17
CA ASN A 5 7.30 -12.31 -23.16
C ASN A 5 6.78 -12.24 -21.72
N LEU A 6 6.38 -11.04 -21.27
CA LEU A 6 5.82 -10.85 -19.93
C LEU A 6 4.50 -11.62 -19.75
N GLY A 7 3.72 -11.83 -20.81
CA GLY A 7 2.47 -12.59 -20.75
C GLY A 7 2.65 -14.04 -20.27
N ALA A 8 3.83 -14.64 -20.48
CA ALA A 8 4.14 -15.99 -19.98
C ALA A 8 4.29 -16.09 -18.44
N TRP A 9 4.14 -14.97 -17.73
CA TRP A 9 4.17 -14.88 -16.27
C TRP A 9 2.78 -14.84 -15.63
N ILE A 10 1.74 -14.59 -16.42
CA ILE A 10 0.35 -14.66 -15.96
C ILE A 10 0.06 -16.07 -15.44
N ASP A 11 -0.78 -16.17 -14.42
CA ASP A 11 -1.16 -17.41 -13.70
C ASP A 11 -0.05 -18.07 -12.87
N ARG A 12 1.18 -17.53 -12.86
CA ARG A 12 2.19 -17.97 -11.88
C ARG A 12 1.73 -17.64 -10.48
N SER A 13 1.84 -18.61 -9.58
CA SER A 13 1.51 -18.44 -8.17
C SER A 13 2.71 -18.72 -7.26
N ASP A 14 2.75 -18.03 -6.13
CA ASP A 14 3.63 -18.33 -5.00
C ASP A 14 2.82 -18.42 -3.70
N THR A 15 3.29 -19.23 -2.75
CA THR A 15 2.65 -19.40 -1.44
C THR A 15 3.63 -19.08 -0.32
N THR A 16 3.31 -18.04 0.44
CA THR A 16 4.08 -17.60 1.61
C THR A 16 3.33 -17.88 2.90
N HIS A 17 4.06 -18.32 3.92
CA HIS A 17 3.53 -18.45 5.28
C HIS A 17 4.05 -17.30 6.15
N GLY A 18 3.20 -16.83 7.05
CA GLY A 18 3.53 -15.67 7.87
C GLY A 18 2.55 -15.53 9.03
N GLY A 19 2.44 -14.32 9.54
CA GLY A 19 1.53 -14.00 10.65
C GLY A 19 1.99 -12.77 11.42
N ILE A 20 1.09 -12.25 12.25
CA ILE A 20 1.40 -11.13 13.15
C ILE A 20 1.67 -11.70 14.53
N SER A 21 2.94 -11.77 14.91
CA SER A 21 3.31 -12.12 16.29
C SER A 21 2.84 -11.03 17.26
N LEU A 22 2.77 -11.37 18.56
CA LEU A 22 2.47 -10.39 19.61
C LEU A 22 3.44 -9.19 19.57
N GLN A 23 4.72 -9.44 19.32
CA GLN A 23 5.72 -8.38 19.22
C GLN A 23 5.47 -7.50 17.99
N LYS A 24 5.13 -8.09 16.84
CA LYS A 24 4.80 -7.34 15.63
C LYS A 24 3.55 -6.49 15.85
N ALA A 25 2.50 -7.04 16.48
CA ALA A 25 1.29 -6.29 16.83
C ALA A 25 1.60 -5.05 17.69
N LYS A 26 2.48 -5.18 18.69
CA LYS A 26 2.94 -4.04 19.51
C LYS A 26 3.68 -2.99 18.67
N LEU A 27 4.55 -3.41 17.75
CA LEU A 27 5.29 -2.51 16.88
C LEU A 27 4.36 -1.76 15.92
N VAL A 28 3.43 -2.46 15.27
CA VAL A 28 2.43 -1.88 14.37
C VAL A 28 1.54 -0.89 15.14
N HIS A 29 1.05 -1.28 16.32
CA HIS A 29 0.27 -0.41 17.19
C HIS A 29 1.04 0.85 17.62
N ALA A 30 2.33 0.73 17.91
CA ALA A 30 3.14 1.88 18.29
C ALA A 30 3.43 2.85 17.12
N VAL A 31 3.06 2.51 15.89
CA VAL A 31 3.18 3.35 14.69
C VAL A 31 1.82 3.87 14.23
N LEU A 32 0.79 3.03 14.25
CA LEU A 32 -0.53 3.29 13.62
C LEU A 32 -1.70 3.19 14.61
N GLY A 33 -1.48 2.62 15.79
CA GLY A 33 -2.52 2.41 16.78
C GLY A 33 -3.02 3.71 17.40
N LYS A 34 -4.29 3.74 17.79
CA LYS A 34 -4.90 4.89 18.45
C LYS A 34 -4.14 5.24 19.74
N PRO A 35 -3.67 6.49 19.91
CA PRO A 35 -2.99 6.90 21.15
C PRO A 35 -3.83 6.62 22.40
N GLY A 36 -3.19 6.13 23.46
CA GLY A 36 -3.85 5.82 24.74
C GLY A 36 -4.62 4.50 24.77
N THR A 37 -4.65 3.72 23.67
CA THR A 37 -5.25 2.38 23.64
C THR A 37 -4.19 1.29 23.75
N PRO A 38 -4.51 0.11 24.31
CA PRO A 38 -3.58 -1.01 24.35
C PRO A 38 -3.39 -1.62 22.96
N ALA A 39 -2.19 -2.16 22.69
CA ALA A 39 -1.95 -2.94 21.49
C ALA A 39 -2.73 -4.27 21.52
N PRO A 40 -3.20 -4.78 20.37
CA PRO A 40 -3.81 -6.11 20.28
C PRO A 40 -2.90 -7.20 20.86
N THR A 41 -3.51 -8.12 21.60
CA THR A 41 -2.87 -9.26 22.26
C THR A 41 -3.17 -10.57 21.52
N ARG A 42 -2.52 -11.67 21.93
CA ARG A 42 -2.69 -12.97 21.25
C ARG A 42 -4.17 -13.39 21.26
N GLY A 43 -4.69 -13.76 20.09
CA GLY A 43 -6.09 -14.14 19.92
C GLY A 43 -7.03 -12.98 19.64
N ASP A 44 -6.60 -11.72 19.81
CA ASP A 44 -7.38 -10.57 19.37
C ASP A 44 -7.43 -10.51 17.84
N ARG A 45 -8.54 -9.97 17.31
CA ARG A 45 -8.68 -9.72 15.87
C ARG A 45 -7.61 -8.73 15.41
N LEU A 46 -7.02 -9.01 14.25
CA LEU A 46 -6.19 -8.05 13.54
C LEU A 46 -7.06 -6.87 13.08
N PRO A 47 -6.63 -5.62 13.34
CA PRO A 47 -7.22 -4.47 12.70
C PRO A 47 -7.12 -4.58 11.17
N PRO A 48 -8.06 -3.98 10.42
CA PRO A 48 -8.06 -4.04 8.97
C PRO A 48 -6.72 -3.59 8.37
N LEU A 49 -6.33 -4.27 7.27
CA LEU A 49 -5.07 -4.11 6.55
C LEU A 49 -3.79 -4.54 7.31
N TRP A 50 -3.89 -4.99 8.57
CA TRP A 50 -2.69 -5.46 9.29
C TRP A 50 -2.09 -6.75 8.72
N HIS A 51 -2.82 -7.48 7.86
CA HIS A 51 -2.27 -8.62 7.11
C HIS A 51 -1.13 -8.21 6.18
N TRP A 52 -1.02 -6.93 5.78
CA TRP A 52 0.12 -6.41 5.02
C TRP A 52 1.46 -6.55 5.76
N TYR A 53 1.45 -6.58 7.09
CA TYR A 53 2.67 -6.71 7.90
C TYR A 53 3.03 -8.18 8.20
N ALA A 54 2.21 -9.14 7.76
CA ALA A 54 2.34 -10.55 8.09
C ALA A 54 3.29 -11.30 7.17
N PHE A 55 3.62 -10.73 6.01
CA PHE A 55 4.41 -11.39 4.96
C PHE A 55 5.57 -10.50 4.48
N PRO A 56 6.51 -10.13 5.36
CA PRO A 56 7.67 -9.34 4.97
C PRO A 56 8.50 -10.10 3.91
N PRO A 57 9.12 -9.41 2.94
CA PRO A 57 10.09 -10.05 2.06
C PRO A 57 11.28 -10.59 2.89
N THR A 58 11.81 -11.74 2.51
CA THR A 58 12.91 -12.42 3.25
C THR A 58 14.17 -12.62 2.42
N VAL A 59 14.23 -11.97 1.26
CA VAL A 59 15.41 -11.98 0.38
C VAL A 59 16.63 -11.39 1.08
N SER A 60 17.82 -11.88 0.74
CA SER A 60 19.07 -11.38 1.29
C SER A 60 19.48 -10.03 0.68
N MET A 61 20.47 -9.36 1.29
CA MET A 61 20.94 -8.05 0.83
C MET A 61 21.49 -8.09 -0.60
N ASP A 62 22.13 -9.20 -1.00
CA ASP A 62 22.64 -9.41 -2.35
C ASP A 62 21.54 -9.77 -3.35
N GLU A 63 20.28 -9.93 -2.93
CA GLU A 63 19.09 -10.14 -3.78
C GLU A 63 18.26 -8.86 -3.99
N LEU A 64 18.64 -7.76 -3.32
CA LEU A 64 18.00 -6.46 -3.51
C LEU A 64 18.45 -5.79 -4.81
N GLY A 65 17.55 -5.01 -5.39
CA GLY A 65 17.81 -4.05 -6.45
C GLY A 65 18.41 -2.75 -5.90
N PRO A 66 18.90 -1.86 -6.78
CA PRO A 66 19.48 -0.58 -6.37
C PRO A 66 18.50 0.35 -5.64
N ASP A 67 17.19 0.15 -5.85
CA ASP A 67 16.11 0.86 -5.19
C ASP A 67 15.77 0.28 -3.80
N GLY A 68 16.25 -0.92 -3.48
CA GLY A 68 16.00 -1.64 -2.23
C GLY A 68 14.80 -2.60 -2.27
N HIS A 69 14.13 -2.77 -3.41
CA HIS A 69 13.18 -3.88 -3.57
C HIS A 69 13.89 -5.19 -3.89
N PRO A 70 13.29 -6.37 -3.65
CA PRO A 70 13.77 -7.62 -4.24
C PRO A 70 13.90 -7.50 -5.76
N ARG A 71 14.98 -8.04 -6.34
CA ARG A 71 15.15 -8.05 -7.79
C ARG A 71 14.03 -8.84 -8.47
N LEU A 72 13.64 -8.36 -9.65
CA LEU A 72 12.66 -9.04 -10.49
C LEU A 72 13.30 -10.23 -11.22
N GLY A 73 12.47 -11.16 -11.71
CA GLY A 73 12.89 -12.31 -12.50
C GLY A 73 12.81 -13.67 -11.79
N ASP A 74 12.43 -13.70 -10.51
CA ASP A 74 12.11 -14.95 -9.80
C ASP A 74 10.59 -15.23 -9.83
N PHE A 75 9.82 -14.79 -8.83
CA PHE A 75 8.35 -14.80 -8.89
C PHE A 75 7.79 -13.68 -9.76
N MET A 76 8.27 -12.45 -9.57
CA MET A 76 7.81 -11.28 -10.32
C MET A 76 8.45 -11.22 -11.71
N PRO A 77 7.70 -10.79 -12.75
CA PRO A 77 8.24 -10.71 -14.11
C PRO A 77 9.42 -9.73 -14.18
N PRO A 78 10.44 -9.99 -15.02
CA PRO A 78 11.62 -9.13 -15.17
C PRO A 78 11.27 -7.87 -15.99
N VAL A 79 10.49 -6.98 -15.38
CA VAL A 79 10.07 -5.72 -15.99
C VAL A 79 11.29 -4.81 -16.18
N ARG A 80 11.46 -4.31 -17.40
CA ARG A 80 12.61 -3.47 -17.80
C ARG A 80 12.61 -2.05 -17.19
N LEU A 81 11.46 -1.61 -16.69
CA LEU A 81 11.24 -0.27 -16.18
C LEU A 81 11.68 -0.17 -14.72
N ASN A 82 12.33 0.93 -14.38
CA ASN A 82 13.17 1.06 -13.18
C ASN A 82 12.55 1.90 -12.04
N ARG A 83 11.34 2.43 -12.22
CA ARG A 83 10.52 2.98 -11.12
C ARG A 83 9.35 2.06 -10.86
N ARG A 84 9.20 1.60 -9.62
CA ARG A 84 8.04 0.82 -9.15
C ARG A 84 7.14 1.68 -8.28
N MET A 85 5.83 1.61 -8.52
CA MET A 85 4.80 2.32 -7.77
C MET A 85 3.72 1.35 -7.30
N TRP A 86 3.26 1.55 -6.06
CA TRP A 86 2.04 0.93 -5.54
C TRP A 86 0.84 1.79 -5.97
N ALA A 87 0.16 1.39 -7.05
CA ALA A 87 -0.80 2.26 -7.71
C ALA A 87 -2.21 2.16 -7.13
N GLY A 88 -2.60 1.01 -6.60
CA GLY A 88 -3.95 0.80 -6.06
C GLY A 88 -4.21 -0.64 -5.68
N GLY A 89 -5.45 -0.90 -5.30
CA GLY A 89 -5.91 -2.24 -4.97
C GLY A 89 -7.35 -2.27 -4.49
N ASN A 90 -7.83 -3.49 -4.29
CA ASN A 90 -9.13 -3.78 -3.72
C ASN A 90 -8.98 -4.89 -2.68
N VAL A 91 -9.58 -4.71 -1.51
CA VAL A 91 -9.53 -5.66 -0.39
C VAL A 91 -10.94 -6.04 -0.01
N GLU A 92 -11.18 -7.34 0.06
CA GLU A 92 -12.44 -7.92 0.46
C GLU A 92 -12.24 -8.73 1.76
N PHE A 93 -12.87 -8.28 2.84
CA PHE A 93 -12.76 -8.90 4.16
C PHE A 93 -13.92 -9.89 4.37
N MET A 94 -13.62 -11.17 4.43
CA MET A 94 -14.63 -12.24 4.53
C MET A 94 -14.72 -12.80 5.96
N ALA A 95 -13.61 -12.86 6.67
CA ALA A 95 -13.50 -13.35 8.04
C ALA A 95 -12.37 -12.64 8.79
N PRO A 96 -12.41 -12.58 10.14
CA PRO A 96 -11.33 -12.00 10.92
C PRO A 96 -10.08 -12.90 10.92
N LEU A 97 -8.92 -12.27 10.95
CA LEU A 97 -7.62 -12.87 11.25
C LEU A 97 -7.22 -12.48 12.68
N HIS A 98 -6.36 -13.25 13.35
CA HIS A 98 -6.00 -13.01 14.76
C HIS A 98 -4.49 -12.88 14.99
N VAL A 99 -4.12 -12.15 16.04
CA VAL A 99 -2.72 -12.03 16.49
C VAL A 99 -2.20 -13.39 16.97
N GLY A 100 -1.03 -13.78 16.49
CA GLY A 100 -0.35 -15.03 16.84
C GLY A 100 -0.82 -16.24 16.03
N GLU A 101 -1.78 -16.05 15.11
CA GLU A 101 -2.24 -17.05 14.15
C GLU A 101 -1.23 -17.23 13.01
N THR A 102 -1.05 -18.47 12.54
CA THR A 102 -0.30 -18.75 11.31
C THR A 102 -1.18 -18.43 10.11
N LEU A 103 -0.69 -17.56 9.23
CA LEU A 103 -1.38 -17.15 8.02
C LEU A 103 -0.69 -17.75 6.80
N ARG A 104 -1.48 -18.07 5.77
CA ARG A 104 -0.99 -18.48 4.45
C ARG A 104 -1.51 -17.49 3.42
N ARG A 105 -0.61 -16.91 2.61
CA ARG A 105 -0.97 -16.09 1.46
C ARG A 105 -0.59 -16.82 0.19
N ARG A 106 -1.56 -17.08 -0.68
CA ARG A 106 -1.31 -17.43 -2.09
C ARG A 106 -1.37 -16.16 -2.91
N THR A 107 -0.32 -15.88 -3.67
CA THR A 107 -0.28 -14.75 -4.61
C THR A 107 -0.27 -15.29 -6.02
N THR A 108 -1.06 -14.73 -6.93
CA THR A 108 -1.09 -15.09 -8.35
C THR A 108 -0.91 -13.82 -9.19
N ILE A 109 -0.10 -13.89 -10.24
CA ILE A 109 -0.03 -12.82 -11.24
C ILE A 109 -1.29 -12.92 -12.11
N ALA A 110 -2.28 -12.08 -11.79
CA ALA A 110 -3.59 -12.13 -12.42
C ALA A 110 -3.60 -11.50 -13.81
N ASN A 111 -2.81 -10.45 -14.01
CA ASN A 111 -2.77 -9.73 -15.27
C ASN A 111 -1.47 -8.94 -15.43
N ILE A 112 -1.02 -8.78 -16.68
CA ILE A 112 0.08 -7.89 -17.05
C ILE A 112 -0.37 -7.06 -18.26
N VAL A 113 -0.30 -5.74 -18.13
CA VAL A 113 -0.65 -4.80 -19.19
C VAL A 113 0.53 -3.91 -19.53
N GLU A 114 1.01 -3.99 -20.76
CA GLU A 114 2.00 -3.07 -21.31
C GLU A 114 1.30 -1.97 -22.10
N LYS A 115 1.64 -0.71 -21.82
CA LYS A 115 1.15 0.46 -22.57
C LYS A 115 2.34 1.33 -22.95
N SER A 116 2.35 1.80 -24.19
CA SER A 116 3.32 2.80 -24.65
C SER A 116 2.55 4.04 -25.11
N GLY A 117 3.04 5.22 -24.75
CA GLY A 117 2.43 6.49 -25.14
C GLY A 117 3.41 7.65 -25.04
N ALA A 118 2.92 8.86 -25.31
CA ALA A 118 3.73 10.08 -25.29
C ALA A 118 4.41 10.35 -23.94
N ALA A 119 3.84 9.82 -22.84
CA ALA A 119 4.39 9.96 -21.49
C ALA A 119 5.43 8.86 -21.14
N GLY A 120 5.76 7.98 -22.08
CA GLY A 120 6.67 6.85 -21.90
C GLY A 120 5.97 5.50 -21.77
N ASP A 121 6.78 4.45 -21.59
CA ASP A 121 6.32 3.08 -21.38
C ASP A 121 5.80 2.89 -19.95
N ILE A 122 4.72 2.11 -19.84
CA ILE A 122 4.08 1.73 -18.58
C ILE A 122 3.85 0.22 -18.60
N VAL A 123 4.22 -0.45 -17.52
CA VAL A 123 3.84 -1.86 -17.29
C VAL A 123 3.03 -1.92 -16.00
N ILE A 124 1.83 -2.50 -16.07
CA ILE A 124 0.97 -2.73 -14.92
C ILE A 124 0.96 -4.23 -14.64
N VAL A 125 1.28 -4.62 -13.41
CA VAL A 125 1.22 -6.00 -12.95
C VAL A 125 0.18 -6.07 -11.83
N SER A 126 -0.92 -6.79 -12.07
CA SER A 126 -1.97 -7.02 -11.08
C SER A 126 -1.72 -8.36 -10.37
N LEU A 127 -1.71 -8.33 -9.05
CA LEU A 127 -1.50 -9.48 -8.18
C LEU A 127 -2.78 -9.77 -7.42
N ASP A 128 -3.26 -11.00 -7.50
CA ASP A 128 -4.36 -11.50 -6.65
C ASP A 128 -3.78 -12.26 -5.47
N HIS A 129 -4.24 -11.92 -4.27
CA HIS A 129 -3.84 -12.50 -3.01
C HIS A 129 -5.04 -13.15 -2.33
N GLU A 130 -4.87 -14.41 -1.92
CA GLU A 130 -5.79 -15.12 -1.05
C GLU A 130 -5.13 -15.35 0.30
N ILE A 131 -5.60 -14.66 1.34
CA ILE A 131 -5.07 -14.78 2.70
C ILE A 131 -5.98 -15.70 3.50
N HIS A 132 -5.38 -16.78 3.97
CA HIS A 132 -6.02 -17.82 4.76
C HIS A 132 -5.52 -17.77 6.21
N GLY A 133 -6.46 -17.82 7.15
CA GLY A 133 -6.21 -18.14 8.55
C GLY A 133 -6.58 -19.60 8.87
N ALA A 134 -6.60 -19.93 10.15
CA ALA A 134 -7.05 -21.18 10.74
C ALA A 134 -8.52 -21.50 10.39
N ALA A 135 -9.37 -20.49 10.18
CA ALA A 135 -10.76 -20.66 9.78
C ALA A 135 -10.97 -20.78 8.25
N GLY A 136 -9.89 -20.74 7.45
CA GLY A 136 -9.96 -20.75 5.99
C GLY A 136 -9.71 -19.38 5.37
N LEU A 137 -10.25 -19.15 4.16
CA LEU A 137 -10.10 -17.90 3.42
C LEU A 137 -10.73 -16.73 4.19
N ALA A 138 -9.93 -15.71 4.47
CA ALA A 138 -10.33 -14.58 5.31
C ALA A 138 -10.27 -13.23 4.58
N VAL A 139 -9.31 -13.06 3.67
CA VAL A 139 -9.17 -11.85 2.86
C VAL A 139 -8.85 -12.24 1.41
N MET A 140 -9.58 -11.64 0.47
CA MET A 140 -9.21 -11.59 -0.94
C MET A 140 -8.72 -10.18 -1.25
N GLU A 141 -7.60 -10.07 -1.95
CA GLU A 141 -7.00 -8.78 -2.24
C GLU A 141 -6.43 -8.74 -3.65
N ARG A 142 -6.67 -7.66 -4.39
CA ARG A 142 -5.94 -7.33 -5.62
C ARG A 142 -5.03 -6.15 -5.36
N GLN A 143 -3.76 -6.26 -5.75
CA GLN A 143 -2.79 -5.16 -5.74
C GLN A 143 -2.33 -4.85 -7.17
N ASP A 144 -2.35 -3.57 -7.54
CA ASP A 144 -1.85 -3.11 -8.83
C ASP A 144 -0.50 -2.41 -8.65
N LEU A 145 0.54 -3.02 -9.22
CA LEU A 145 1.88 -2.46 -9.28
C LEU A 145 2.10 -1.83 -10.66
N VAL A 146 2.59 -0.59 -10.66
CA VAL A 146 2.92 0.13 -11.89
C VAL A 146 4.42 0.30 -11.97
N TYR A 147 4.99 -0.05 -13.11
CA TYR A 147 6.38 0.19 -13.45
C TYR A 147 6.46 1.25 -14.53
N LEU A 148 7.36 2.22 -14.32
CA LEU A 148 7.60 3.38 -15.19
C LEU A 148 9.10 3.52 -15.43
N GLN A 149 9.45 4.21 -16.50
CA GLN A 149 10.80 4.73 -16.64
C GLN A 149 10.98 5.90 -15.68
N ILE A 150 12.10 5.92 -14.94
CA ILE A 150 12.55 7.10 -14.21
C ILE A 150 12.75 8.23 -15.23
N PRO A 151 12.03 9.36 -15.11
CA PRO A 151 12.18 10.49 -16.02
C PRO A 151 13.45 11.27 -15.68
N GLU A 152 14.00 12.00 -16.65
CA GLU A 152 15.18 12.88 -16.43
C GLU A 152 14.91 14.00 -15.41
N SER A 153 13.64 14.38 -15.25
CA SER A 153 13.20 15.36 -14.26
C SER A 153 11.81 15.01 -13.75
N TYR A 154 11.51 15.39 -12.51
CA TYR A 154 10.19 15.16 -11.94
C TYR A 154 9.14 16.08 -12.57
N THR A 155 8.13 15.46 -13.16
CA THR A 155 6.91 16.12 -13.63
C THR A 155 5.75 15.63 -12.77
N PRO A 156 5.09 16.49 -11.99
CA PRO A 156 3.98 16.07 -11.15
C PRO A 156 2.79 15.62 -12.01
N PRO A 157 2.05 14.57 -11.60
CA PRO A 157 0.77 14.22 -12.20
C PRO A 157 -0.23 15.37 -12.12
N LYS A 158 -1.27 15.33 -12.96
CA LYS A 158 -2.36 16.30 -12.88
C LYS A 158 -3.03 16.21 -11.51
N LYS A 159 -3.09 17.34 -10.80
CA LYS A 159 -3.75 17.45 -9.50
C LYS A 159 -5.27 17.26 -9.63
N ILE A 160 -5.84 16.53 -8.69
CA ILE A 160 -7.29 16.44 -8.46
C ILE A 160 -7.56 17.28 -7.22
N ALA A 161 -8.47 18.27 -7.32
CA ALA A 161 -8.77 19.17 -6.21
C ALA A 161 -9.23 18.41 -4.97
N ALA A 162 -8.89 18.91 -3.78
CA ALA A 162 -9.46 18.41 -2.53
C ALA A 162 -10.99 18.50 -2.55
N PRO A 163 -11.71 17.60 -1.84
CA PRO A 163 -13.16 17.72 -1.68
C PRO A 163 -13.55 19.09 -1.10
N GLU A 164 -14.59 19.74 -1.65
CA GLU A 164 -15.04 21.07 -1.19
C GLU A 164 -15.57 21.02 0.25
N ALA A 165 -16.22 19.92 0.62
CA ALA A 165 -16.68 19.63 1.97
C ALA A 165 -16.38 18.17 2.30
N ALA A 166 -15.98 17.91 3.54
CA ALA A 166 -15.81 16.57 4.07
C ALA A 166 -16.58 16.47 5.40
N ASP A 167 -17.29 15.36 5.62
CA ASP A 167 -17.97 15.11 6.90
C ASP A 167 -16.99 14.90 8.04
N ILE A 168 -15.82 14.35 7.70
CA ILE A 168 -14.72 14.09 8.62
C ILE A 168 -13.42 14.55 7.94
N ALA A 169 -12.59 15.27 8.67
CA ALA A 169 -11.24 15.63 8.24
C ALA A 169 -10.30 15.62 9.45
N GLU A 170 -9.16 14.94 9.32
CA GLU A 170 -8.14 14.86 10.37
C GLU A 170 -6.76 15.16 9.78
N ASP A 171 -6.01 16.06 10.42
CA ASP A 171 -4.62 16.33 10.06
C ASP A 171 -3.73 15.21 10.63
N VAL A 172 -2.82 14.68 9.80
CA VAL A 172 -1.91 13.60 10.18
C VAL A 172 -0.46 14.10 10.11
N PRO A 173 0.29 14.12 11.23
CA PRO A 173 1.67 14.57 11.21
C PRO A 173 2.57 13.55 10.48
N VAL A 174 3.10 13.96 9.33
CA VAL A 174 4.13 13.21 8.61
C VAL A 174 5.51 13.60 9.15
N SER A 175 6.39 12.63 9.33
CA SER A 175 7.76 12.87 9.79
C SER A 175 8.68 11.74 9.34
N THR A 176 9.99 12.00 9.22
CA THR A 176 10.99 10.97 8.88
C THR A 176 10.95 9.77 9.85
N PRO A 177 10.79 9.95 11.19
CA PRO A 177 10.59 8.82 12.09
C PRO A 177 9.34 7.97 11.78
N LEU A 178 8.23 8.59 11.36
CA LEU A 178 7.05 7.85 10.91
C LEU A 178 7.38 7.01 9.67
N LEU A 179 7.99 7.61 8.65
CA LEU A 179 8.34 6.91 7.40
C LEU A 179 9.33 5.77 7.65
N PHE A 180 10.33 5.98 8.51
CA PHE A 180 11.28 4.95 8.90
C PHE A 180 10.61 3.80 9.65
N ARG A 181 9.77 4.10 10.66
CA ARG A 181 9.08 3.07 11.44
C ARG A 181 8.03 2.33 10.62
N TYR A 182 7.37 2.99 9.66
CA TYR A 182 6.48 2.32 8.72
C TYR A 182 7.24 1.35 7.81
N SER A 183 8.39 1.79 7.29
CA SER A 183 9.31 0.94 6.51
C SER A 183 9.78 -0.28 7.32
N SER A 184 10.09 -0.11 8.62
CA SER A 184 10.54 -1.23 9.45
C SER A 184 9.43 -2.23 9.79
N ILE A 185 8.19 -1.79 10.05
CA ILE A 185 7.07 -2.72 10.28
C ILE A 185 6.60 -3.40 9.00
N THR A 186 6.91 -2.88 7.82
CA THR A 186 6.65 -3.56 6.54
C THR A 186 7.88 -4.34 6.03
N PHE A 187 9.04 -4.18 6.68
CA PHE A 187 10.34 -4.63 6.18
C PHE A 187 10.58 -4.20 4.73
N ASN A 188 10.19 -2.96 4.44
CA ASN A 188 10.28 -2.32 3.13
C ASN A 188 11.57 -1.49 3.07
N ALA A 189 12.50 -1.89 2.22
CA ALA A 189 13.77 -1.19 2.02
C ALA A 189 13.78 -0.24 0.81
N HIS A 190 12.61 0.10 0.24
CA HIS A 190 12.54 1.04 -0.88
C HIS A 190 13.04 2.43 -0.47
N ARG A 191 14.12 2.85 -1.09
CA ARG A 191 14.95 3.99 -0.69
C ARG A 191 14.24 5.34 -0.77
N ILE A 192 13.23 5.50 -1.61
CA ILE A 192 12.49 6.77 -1.75
C ILE A 192 11.78 7.20 -0.46
N HIS A 193 11.65 6.32 0.52
CA HIS A 193 10.98 6.59 1.79
C HIS A 193 11.92 7.07 2.92
N TYR A 194 13.24 6.92 2.77
CA TYR A 194 14.20 7.23 3.84
C TYR A 194 15.56 7.77 3.38
N ASP A 195 15.95 7.60 2.11
CA ASP A 195 17.21 8.06 1.53
C ASP A 195 16.93 9.26 0.61
N LEU A 196 17.01 10.47 1.17
CA LEU A 196 16.71 11.71 0.46
C LEU A 196 17.64 11.94 -0.75
N PRO A 197 18.98 11.74 -0.65
CA PRO A 197 19.85 11.80 -1.81
C PRO A 197 19.44 10.86 -2.94
N TYR A 198 19.02 9.63 -2.64
CA TYR A 198 18.51 8.71 -3.66
C TYR A 198 17.19 9.19 -4.28
N ALA A 199 16.22 9.57 -3.45
CA ALA A 199 14.93 10.05 -3.90
C ALA A 199 15.08 11.23 -4.88
N GLN A 200 15.99 12.17 -4.58
CA GLN A 200 16.21 13.37 -5.39
C GLN A 200 17.16 13.17 -6.58
N LYS A 201 18.24 12.41 -6.42
CA LYS A 201 19.30 12.33 -7.44
C LYS A 201 19.15 11.14 -8.39
N VAL A 202 18.43 10.10 -7.96
CA VAL A 202 18.22 8.88 -8.77
C VAL A 202 16.79 8.81 -9.26
N GLU A 203 15.80 8.99 -8.38
CA GLU A 203 14.38 8.98 -8.78
C GLU A 203 13.79 10.39 -8.99
N HIS A 204 14.59 11.45 -8.85
CA HIS A 204 14.21 12.83 -9.16
C HIS A 204 13.00 13.40 -8.39
N TYR A 205 12.47 12.69 -7.38
CA TYR A 205 11.42 13.22 -6.52
C TYR A 205 11.92 14.45 -5.75
N PRO A 206 11.06 15.45 -5.50
CA PRO A 206 11.46 16.66 -4.77
C PRO A 206 11.86 16.37 -3.31
N ASP A 207 11.30 15.32 -2.70
CA ASP A 207 11.52 14.94 -1.31
C ASP A 207 11.21 13.44 -1.12
N LEU A 208 11.36 12.92 0.11
CA LEU A 208 10.94 11.58 0.48
C LEU A 208 9.45 11.37 0.19
N VAL A 209 9.13 10.24 -0.43
CA VAL A 209 7.76 9.88 -0.79
C VAL A 209 7.10 9.17 0.38
N VAL A 210 5.87 9.57 0.74
CA VAL A 210 5.05 8.87 1.73
C VAL A 210 4.48 7.59 1.11
N HIS A 211 4.60 6.45 1.80
CA HIS A 211 4.16 5.15 1.29
C HIS A 211 2.68 5.18 0.90
N GLY A 212 2.36 4.65 -0.29
CA GLY A 212 0.97 4.41 -0.69
C GLY A 212 0.20 3.57 0.34
N PRO A 213 0.76 2.42 0.80
CA PRO A 213 0.15 1.61 1.86
C PRO A 213 -0.08 2.36 3.18
N LEU A 214 0.79 3.32 3.56
CA LEU A 214 0.55 4.14 4.75
C LEU A 214 -0.67 5.03 4.56
N GLN A 215 -0.80 5.67 3.39
CA GLN A 215 -1.99 6.48 3.08
C GLN A 215 -3.27 5.64 3.09
N ALA A 216 -3.25 4.45 2.49
CA ALA A 216 -4.40 3.54 2.49
C ALA A 216 -4.78 3.08 3.91
N GLN A 217 -3.79 2.77 4.75
CA GLN A 217 -4.00 2.43 6.16
C GLN A 217 -4.65 3.59 6.92
N LEU A 218 -4.16 4.82 6.77
CA LEU A 218 -4.74 5.98 7.45
C LEU A 218 -6.20 6.22 7.04
N LEU A 219 -6.55 6.00 5.76
CA LEU A 219 -7.93 6.11 5.28
C LEU A 219 -8.83 4.99 5.84
N MET A 220 -8.32 3.77 5.93
CA MET A 220 -9.01 2.67 6.60
C MET A 220 -9.21 2.93 8.10
N ASP A 221 -8.19 3.43 8.79
CA ASP A 221 -8.25 3.75 10.22
C ASP A 221 -9.27 4.87 10.48
N LEU A 222 -9.32 5.91 9.63
CA LEU A 222 -10.33 6.97 9.68
C LEU A 222 -11.74 6.37 9.55
N ALA A 223 -11.96 5.58 8.49
CA ALA A 223 -13.25 4.97 8.19
C ALA A 223 -13.74 4.07 9.34
N THR A 224 -12.89 3.17 9.82
CA THR A 224 -13.24 2.21 10.88
C THR A 224 -13.38 2.84 12.25
N THR A 225 -12.60 3.87 12.57
CA THR A 225 -12.72 4.59 13.85
C THR A 225 -14.07 5.31 13.94
N HIS A 226 -14.48 6.00 12.86
CA HIS A 226 -15.73 6.76 12.85
C HIS A 226 -16.96 5.89 12.60
N ARG A 227 -16.83 4.78 11.88
CA ARG A 227 -17.93 3.83 11.67
C ARG A 227 -18.10 2.83 12.81
N GLY A 228 -17.01 2.51 13.52
CA GLY A 228 -16.98 1.51 14.61
C GLY A 228 -16.79 0.06 14.15
N CYS A 229 -16.69 -0.19 12.84
CA CYS A 229 -16.45 -1.54 12.28
C CYS A 229 -15.70 -1.49 10.95
N ALA A 230 -15.10 -2.62 10.57
CA ALA A 230 -14.41 -2.78 9.29
C ALA A 230 -15.39 -2.86 8.11
N PRO A 231 -15.07 -2.26 6.95
CA PRO A 231 -15.85 -2.44 5.74
C PRO A 231 -15.72 -3.88 5.22
N ARG A 232 -16.69 -4.31 4.41
CA ARG A 232 -16.66 -5.55 3.64
C ARG A 232 -15.72 -5.42 2.43
N LEU A 233 -15.77 -4.28 1.74
CA LEU A 233 -14.89 -3.94 0.61
C LEU A 233 -14.17 -2.63 0.85
N PHE A 234 -12.89 -2.60 0.49
CA PHE A 234 -12.07 -1.40 0.52
C PHE A 234 -11.24 -1.30 -0.76
N SER A 235 -11.54 -0.30 -1.58
CA SER A 235 -10.79 -0.01 -2.80
C SER A 235 -9.96 1.25 -2.59
N TYR A 236 -8.73 1.28 -3.09
CA TYR A 236 -7.88 2.46 -3.00
C TYR A 236 -7.03 2.65 -4.27
N ARG A 237 -6.66 3.89 -4.55
CA ARG A 237 -5.87 4.27 -5.73
C ARG A 237 -5.04 5.51 -5.47
N GLY A 238 -3.73 5.43 -5.73
CA GLY A 238 -2.84 6.58 -5.78
C GLY A 238 -3.12 7.41 -7.02
N VAL A 239 -3.32 8.71 -6.84
CA VAL A 239 -3.60 9.68 -7.90
C VAL A 239 -2.56 10.80 -7.98
N HIS A 240 -1.85 11.06 -6.89
CA HIS A 240 -0.72 11.99 -6.85
C HIS A 240 0.26 11.55 -5.73
N PRO A 241 1.59 11.67 -5.91
CA PRO A 241 2.53 11.41 -4.82
C PRO A 241 2.34 12.41 -3.68
N LEU A 242 2.55 11.95 -2.46
CA LEU A 242 2.59 12.74 -1.24
C LEU A 242 4.03 12.75 -0.74
N PHE A 243 4.53 13.91 -0.33
CA PHE A 243 5.92 14.08 0.12
C PHE A 243 6.01 14.33 1.63
N ALA A 244 7.18 14.06 2.21
CA ALA A 244 7.40 14.20 3.65
C ALA A 244 7.25 15.66 4.14
N ALA A 245 7.59 16.64 3.30
CA ALA A 245 7.39 18.05 3.58
C ALA A 245 5.91 18.50 3.50
N ASP A 246 5.03 17.72 2.88
CA ASP A 246 3.62 18.09 2.71
C ASP A 246 2.84 17.94 4.03
N ARG A 247 1.93 18.87 4.29
CA ARG A 247 0.88 18.72 5.30
C ARG A 247 -0.17 17.74 4.80
N LEU A 248 -0.25 16.58 5.44
CA LEU A 248 -1.25 15.56 5.16
C LEU A 248 -2.50 15.78 6.01
N SER A 249 -3.67 15.72 5.37
CA SER A 249 -4.93 15.39 6.02
C SER A 249 -5.60 14.19 5.37
N VAL A 250 -6.42 13.48 6.13
CA VAL A 250 -7.31 12.43 5.63
C VAL A 250 -8.75 12.88 5.78
N THR A 251 -9.57 12.60 4.77
CA THR A 251 -10.97 13.03 4.74
C THR A 251 -11.90 11.86 4.44
N ALA A 252 -13.14 11.98 4.93
CA ALA A 252 -14.25 11.12 4.57
C ALA A 252 -15.48 11.94 4.17
N GLU A 253 -16.08 11.54 3.04
CA GLU A 253 -17.40 11.96 2.59
C GLU A 253 -18.32 10.74 2.70
N LYS A 254 -19.37 10.87 3.49
CA LYS A 254 -20.38 9.83 3.73
C LYS A 254 -21.37 9.83 2.57
N SER A 255 -20.88 9.44 1.38
CA SER A 255 -21.63 9.48 0.12
C SER A 255 -23.00 8.80 0.21
N ASP A 256 -23.10 7.71 0.99
CA ASP A 256 -24.35 7.11 1.44
C ASP A 256 -24.14 6.29 2.72
N ALA A 257 -25.19 5.66 3.25
CA ALA A 257 -25.11 4.86 4.48
C ALA A 257 -24.24 3.60 4.32
N SER A 258 -24.16 3.02 3.12
CA SER A 258 -23.43 1.78 2.81
C SER A 258 -21.98 2.02 2.38
N GLN A 259 -21.67 3.19 1.85
CA GLN A 259 -20.40 3.51 1.20
C GLN A 259 -19.89 4.91 1.57
N TRP A 260 -18.61 4.98 1.95
CA TRP A 260 -17.89 6.23 2.16
C TRP A 260 -16.80 6.42 1.10
N LYS A 261 -16.63 7.65 0.63
CA LYS A 261 -15.48 8.08 -0.17
C LYS A 261 -14.44 8.70 0.75
N LEU A 262 -13.19 8.36 0.53
CA LEU A 262 -12.08 8.74 1.39
C LEU A 262 -10.96 9.34 0.54
N ALA A 263 -10.23 10.31 1.06
CA ALA A 263 -9.05 10.83 0.38
C ALA A 263 -7.94 11.23 1.35
N SER A 264 -6.68 10.98 0.96
CA SER A 264 -5.55 11.71 1.53
C SER A 264 -5.35 13.00 0.73
N VAL A 265 -5.12 14.11 1.41
CA VAL A 265 -5.03 15.44 0.83
C VAL A 265 -3.73 16.10 1.26
N ALA A 266 -2.97 16.60 0.28
CA ALA A 266 -1.76 17.38 0.51
C ALA A 266 -2.08 18.87 0.55
N GLU A 267 -1.58 19.57 1.57
CA GLU A 267 -1.68 21.02 1.73
C GLU A 267 -3.12 21.57 1.65
N LYS A 268 -4.11 20.74 2.03
CA LYS A 268 -5.55 21.03 1.87
C LYS A 268 -5.93 21.42 0.42
N SER A 269 -5.13 21.01 -0.57
CA SER A 269 -5.21 21.52 -1.95
C SER A 269 -5.60 20.45 -2.95
N HIS A 270 -4.98 19.27 -2.90
CA HIS A 270 -5.20 18.21 -3.89
C HIS A 270 -5.11 16.81 -3.26
N GLN A 271 -5.83 15.89 -3.87
CA GLN A 271 -5.90 14.49 -3.43
C GLN A 271 -4.64 13.74 -3.88
N CYS A 272 -4.12 12.90 -2.99
CA CYS A 272 -2.96 12.03 -3.24
C CYS A 272 -3.36 10.56 -3.39
N MET A 273 -4.25 10.09 -2.51
CA MET A 273 -4.90 8.79 -2.60
C MET A 273 -6.39 8.96 -2.48
N GLN A 274 -7.13 8.21 -3.31
CA GLN A 274 -8.56 8.05 -3.21
C GLN A 274 -8.87 6.66 -2.69
N ALA A 275 -9.88 6.52 -1.85
CA ALA A 275 -10.38 5.23 -1.42
C ALA A 275 -11.90 5.22 -1.29
N THR A 276 -12.45 4.02 -1.22
CA THR A 276 -13.86 3.76 -0.98
C THR A 276 -13.96 2.62 0.01
N ALA A 277 -14.78 2.80 1.05
CA ALA A 277 -15.10 1.76 2.03
C ALA A 277 -16.59 1.44 1.95
N MET A 278 -16.94 0.16 1.76
CA MET A 278 -18.32 -0.32 1.65
C MET A 278 -18.60 -1.37 2.72
N TRP A 279 -19.71 -1.24 3.45
CA TRP A 279 -20.12 -2.18 4.51
C TRP A 279 -21.24 -3.13 4.07
N GLU A 280 -22.05 -2.71 3.10
CA GLU A 280 -23.13 -3.49 2.51
C GLU A 280 -22.85 -3.60 1.00
N ILE A 281 -23.00 -4.80 0.43
CA ILE A 281 -22.82 -5.11 -1.00
C ILE A 281 -24.17 -5.54 -1.57
#